data_AF-A0A955AU43-F1
#
_entry.id   AF-A0A955AU43-F1
#
_cell.length_a   1.000
_cell.length_b   1.000
_cell.length_c   1.000
_cell.angle_alpha   90.00
_cell.angle_beta   90.00
_cell.angle_gamma   90.00
#
_symmetry.space_group_name_H-M   'P 1'
#
loop_
_entity.id
_entity.type
_entity.pdbx_description
1 polymer ?
#
loop_
_entity_poly.entity_id
_entity_poly.type
_entity_poly.pdbx_seq_one_letter_code
_entity_poly.pdbx_strand_id
1 'polypeptide(L)'
;MGFLGSIGLFQASRAAADSPSTVIPNVVNKVAPAKSCILIWLDGGPSHLDLFDPKPQAPVEVRGPFGSIRTNIPSVNFSELL
;
A
#
# COMPACT_ATOMS: atom_id res chain seq x y z
N MET A 1 -44.55 15.00 53.13
CA MET A 1 -43.30 15.49 52.50
C MET A 1 -42.18 14.57 53.00
N GLY A 2 -41.71 13.50 52.37
CA GLY A 2 -41.49 13.17 50.95
C GLY A 2 -40.01 12.77 50.83
N PHE A 3 -39.66 11.48 51.03
CA PHE A 3 -38.26 11.02 50.98
C PHE A 3 -38.12 9.57 50.48
N LEU A 4 -38.73 9.25 49.33
CA LEU A 4 -38.59 7.95 48.65
C LEU A 4 -38.27 8.16 47.16
N GLY A 5 -37.03 8.50 46.81
CA GLY A 5 -36.67 8.73 45.40
C GLY A 5 -35.21 8.49 44.99
N SER A 6 -34.26 8.40 45.92
CA SER A 6 -32.83 8.46 45.56
C SER A 6 -32.14 7.12 45.28
N ILE A 7 -32.72 5.98 45.67
CA ILE A 7 -32.10 4.66 45.44
C ILE A 7 -32.41 4.13 44.02
N GLY A 8 -33.56 4.46 43.46
CA GLY A 8 -33.96 3.98 42.12
C GLY A 8 -33.13 4.61 40.99
N LEU A 9 -32.74 5.87 41.12
CA LEU A 9 -32.02 6.60 40.08
C LEU A 9 -30.57 6.10 39.91
N PHE A 10 -29.95 5.59 40.97
CA PHE A 10 -28.58 5.06 40.91
C PHE A 10 -28.51 3.67 40.23
N GLN A 11 -29.54 2.84 40.36
CA GLN A 11 -29.63 1.54 39.68
C GLN A 11 -29.95 1.69 38.18
N ALA A 12 -30.82 2.64 37.82
CA ALA A 12 -31.17 2.90 36.43
C ALA A 12 -29.95 3.37 35.60
N SER A 13 -29.08 4.22 36.18
CA SER A 13 -27.84 4.66 35.54
C SER A 13 -26.82 3.55 35.36
N ARG A 14 -26.85 2.51 36.20
CA ARG A 14 -25.93 1.37 36.09
C ARG A 14 -26.38 0.37 35.02
N ALA A 15 -27.69 0.21 34.83
CA ALA A 15 -28.25 -0.67 33.79
C ALA A 15 -28.13 -0.08 32.37
N ALA A 16 -28.20 1.25 32.21
CA ALA A 16 -28.00 1.90 30.91
C ALA A 16 -26.52 1.88 30.44
N ALA A 17 -25.58 1.80 31.38
CA ALA A 17 -24.14 1.73 31.09
C ALA A 17 -23.69 0.36 30.55
N ASP A 18 -24.52 -0.69 30.69
CA ASP A 18 -24.20 -2.04 30.24
C ASP A 18 -24.74 -2.34 28.83
N SER A 19 -25.04 -1.29 28.05
CA SER A 19 -25.32 -1.43 26.63
C SER A 19 -24.08 -2.03 25.96
N PRO A 20 -24.13 -3.26 25.39
CA PRO A 20 -23.01 -3.86 24.72
C PRO A 20 -22.77 -3.04 23.45
N SER A 21 -21.85 -2.09 23.57
CA SER A 21 -21.29 -1.38 22.44
C SER A 21 -20.60 -2.46 21.63
N THR A 22 -21.15 -2.82 20.48
CA THR A 22 -20.46 -3.65 19.50
C THR A 22 -19.14 -2.95 19.20
N VAL A 23 -18.07 -3.37 19.87
CA VAL A 23 -16.71 -2.94 19.60
C VAL A 23 -16.41 -3.54 18.23
N ILE A 24 -16.68 -2.78 17.18
CA ILE A 24 -16.05 -3.02 15.89
C ILE A 24 -14.57 -2.79 16.20
N PRO A 25 -13.71 -3.82 16.21
CA PRO A 25 -12.30 -3.60 16.38
C PRO A 25 -11.90 -2.68 15.23
N ASN A 26 -11.57 -1.44 15.57
CA ASN A 26 -11.01 -0.51 14.63
C ASN A 26 -9.65 -1.10 14.27
N VAL A 27 -9.60 -1.91 13.21
CA VAL A 27 -8.37 -2.46 12.67
C VAL A 27 -7.67 -1.27 12.03
N VAL A 28 -7.03 -0.49 12.89
CA VAL A 28 -6.01 0.47 12.50
C VAL A 28 -4.90 -0.40 11.96
N ASN A 29 -4.91 -0.62 10.65
CA ASN A 29 -3.77 -1.19 9.93
C ASN A 29 -2.60 -0.25 10.20
N LYS A 30 -1.79 -0.57 11.22
CA LYS A 30 -0.49 0.05 11.41
C LYS A 30 0.31 -0.31 10.18
N VAL A 31 0.43 0.66 9.28
CA VAL A 31 1.32 0.54 8.11
C VAL A 31 2.72 0.29 8.69
N ALA A 32 3.21 -0.93 8.48
CA ALA A 32 4.54 -1.29 8.94
C ALA A 32 5.56 -0.40 8.23
N PRO A 33 6.58 0.12 8.93
CA PRO A 33 7.62 0.90 8.29
C PRO A 33 8.35 0.04 7.23
N ALA A 34 8.70 0.66 6.10
CA ALA A 34 9.49 -0.01 5.07
C ALA A 34 10.83 -0.46 5.66
N LYS A 35 11.20 -1.73 5.44
CA LYS A 35 12.44 -2.31 6.00
C LYS A 35 13.71 -1.87 5.27
N SER A 36 13.59 -1.48 4.00
CA SER A 36 14.72 -1.13 3.14
C SER A 36 14.27 -0.22 2.00
N CYS A 37 15.09 0.77 1.67
CA CYS A 37 14.91 1.64 0.50
C CYS A 37 16.15 1.55 -0.39
N ILE A 38 15.97 1.47 -1.71
CA ILE A 38 17.05 1.58 -2.68
C ILE A 38 17.07 3.04 -3.16
N LEU A 39 18.12 3.78 -2.79
CA LEU A 39 18.35 5.14 -3.28
C LEU A 39 19.30 5.07 -4.47
N ILE A 40 18.80 5.46 -5.65
CA ILE A 40 19.62 5.59 -6.85
C ILE A 40 19.79 7.09 -7.12
N TRP A 41 20.98 7.62 -6.81
CA TRP A 41 21.31 9.01 -7.11
C TRP A 41 21.81 9.11 -8.56
N LEU A 42 20.96 9.65 -9.43
CA LEU A 42 21.28 9.86 -10.85
C LEU A 42 21.45 11.36 -11.07
N ASP A 43 22.68 11.86 -10.96
CA ASP A 43 23.00 13.25 -11.28
C ASP A 43 22.85 13.43 -12.81
N GLY A 44 21.74 14.06 -13.24
CA GLY A 44 21.36 14.18 -14.65
C GLY A 44 20.36 13.13 -15.16
N GLY A 45 19.88 12.22 -14.30
CA GLY A 45 18.96 11.15 -14.69
C GLY A 45 19.61 10.03 -15.53
N PRO A 46 18.97 8.87 -15.65
CA PRO A 46 19.43 7.87 -16.61
C PRO A 46 19.21 8.44 -18.01
N SER A 47 20.11 8.23 -18.97
CA SER A 47 19.78 8.62 -20.33
C SER A 47 18.50 7.87 -20.74
N HIS A 48 17.65 8.47 -21.57
CA HIS A 48 16.41 7.82 -22.02
C HIS A 48 16.68 6.54 -22.85
N LEU A 49 17.96 6.28 -23.18
CA LEU A 49 18.44 5.04 -23.79
C LEU A 49 18.90 4.01 -22.74
N ASP A 50 19.17 4.41 -21.50
CA ASP A 50 19.69 3.56 -20.42
C ASP A 50 18.60 2.98 -19.50
N LEU A 51 17.33 3.33 -19.74
CA LEU A 51 16.25 2.61 -19.09
C LEU A 51 16.20 1.22 -19.72
N PHE A 52 16.21 0.16 -18.90
CA PHE A 52 16.11 -1.26 -19.33
C PHE A 52 14.73 -1.58 -19.97
N ASP A 53 14.27 -0.74 -20.89
CA ASP A 53 13.09 -0.89 -21.69
C ASP A 53 13.52 -1.33 -23.10
N PRO A 54 13.29 -2.59 -23.48
CA PRO A 54 13.69 -3.11 -24.79
C PRO A 54 12.88 -2.50 -25.95
N LYS A 55 11.98 -1.53 -25.69
CA LYS A 55 11.20 -0.77 -26.68
C LYS A 55 10.82 -1.60 -27.92
N PRO A 56 10.06 -2.69 -27.73
CA PRO A 56 9.85 -3.69 -28.79
C PRO A 56 9.19 -3.14 -30.05
N GLN A 57 8.45 -2.04 -29.93
CA GLN A 57 7.74 -1.36 -31.02
C GLN A 57 8.53 -0.20 -31.65
N ALA A 58 9.69 0.16 -31.10
CA ALA A 58 10.49 1.27 -31.65
C ALA A 58 11.25 0.82 -32.92
N PRO A 59 11.54 1.76 -33.84
CA PRO A 59 12.38 1.49 -35.00
C PRO A 59 13.77 0.96 -34.62
N VAL A 60 14.39 0.19 -35.53
CA VAL A 60 15.70 -0.44 -35.30
C VAL A 60 16.79 0.60 -35.03
N GLU A 61 16.66 1.80 -35.59
CA GLU A 61 17.61 2.90 -35.40
C GLU A 61 17.63 3.43 -33.95
N VAL A 62 16.56 3.23 -33.18
CA VAL A 62 16.39 3.79 -31.83
C VAL A 62 16.47 2.74 -30.73
N ARG A 63 16.03 1.50 -31.00
CA ARG A 63 15.91 0.44 -29.97
C ARG A 63 17.20 -0.33 -29.69
N GLY A 64 18.25 -0.11 -30.49
CA GLY A 64 19.47 -0.92 -30.46
C GLY A 64 19.33 -2.26 -31.21
N PRO A 65 20.43 -3.04 -31.30
CA PRO A 65 20.48 -4.23 -32.16
C PRO A 65 19.80 -5.47 -31.55
N PHE A 66 19.51 -5.46 -30.26
CA PHE A 66 19.00 -6.63 -29.54
C PHE A 66 17.46 -6.69 -29.55
N GLY A 67 16.92 -7.91 -29.56
CA GLY A 67 15.48 -8.15 -29.46
C GLY A 67 14.93 -8.05 -28.04
N SER A 68 13.61 -8.28 -27.92
CA SER A 68 12.91 -8.33 -26.64
C SER A 68 12.42 -9.76 -26.38
N ILE A 69 12.79 -10.33 -25.22
CA ILE A 69 12.37 -11.65 -24.75
C ILE A 69 11.26 -11.49 -23.70
N ARG A 70 10.19 -12.28 -23.83
CA ARG A 70 9.09 -12.33 -22.84
C ARG A 70 9.50 -13.12 -21.60
N THR A 71 9.20 -12.57 -20.42
CA THR A 71 9.45 -13.27 -19.15
C THR A 71 8.26 -14.13 -18.70
N ASN A 72 8.44 -14.91 -17.63
CA ASN A 72 7.36 -15.64 -16.98
C ASN A 72 6.29 -14.71 -16.38
N ILE A 73 6.64 -13.46 -16.09
CA ILE A 73 5.70 -12.46 -15.59
C ILE A 73 4.98 -11.87 -16.81
N PRO A 74 3.64 -11.98 -16.91
CA PRO A 74 2.90 -11.31 -17.96
C PRO A 74 3.22 -9.82 -17.95
N SER A 75 3.38 -9.22 -19.13
CA SER A 75 3.73 -7.80 -19.37
C SER A 75 5.17 -7.35 -19.08
N VAL A 76 6.05 -8.21 -18.57
CA VAL A 76 7.48 -7.88 -18.40
C VAL A 76 8.31 -8.54 -19.50
N ASN A 77 9.12 -7.74 -20.19
CA ASN A 77 10.06 -8.20 -21.19
C ASN A 77 11.48 -7.73 -20.85
N PHE A 78 12.48 -8.53 -21.21
CA PHE A 78 13.90 -8.17 -21.11
C PHE A 78 14.54 -8.10 -22.50
N SER A 79 15.75 -7.55 -22.56
CA SER A 79 16.62 -7.62 -23.74
C SER A 79 17.26 -9.00 -23.83
N GLU A 80 17.64 -9.46 -25.02
CA GLU A 80 18.32 -10.76 -25.22
C GLU A 80 19.65 -10.92 -24.49
N LEU A 81 20.24 -9.81 -24.03
CA LEU A 81 21.50 -9.80 -23.28
C LEU A 81 21.34 -9.88 -21.74
N LEU A 82 20.11 -9.92 -21.22
CA LEU A 82 19.82 -9.83 -19.78
C LEU A 82 19.00 -11.04 -19.29
#